data_AF-A0A2N4SD88-F1
#
_entry.id   AF-A0A2N4SD88-F1
#
_cell.length_a   1.000
_cell.length_b   1.000
_cell.length_c   1.000
_cell.angle_alpha   90.00
_cell.angle_beta   90.00
_cell.angle_gamma   90.00
#
_symmetry.space_group_name_H-M   'P 1'
#
loop_
_entity.id
_entity.type
_entity.pdbx_description
1 polymer ?
#
loop_
_entity_poly.entity_id
_entity_poly.type
_entity_poly.pdbx_seq_one_letter_code
_entity_poly.pdbx_strand_id
1 'polypeptide(L)'
;MAQARPHRVSVQAWQPPRRIDAIDFWLRSRLLATAHALRETLRPSARRWPSGAHALADAPVLAQYRTPLWTDGRADEFPLVAGKVQNLRVARVAFDAIEVPAGEVLSFWRQLGRPGAGRGFVVGREVRGGCVVPTLAGGLCQLSNALATVAVRAGFELVERHGHTARIEQADTPNGDASDAVDATVFWNYVDLKLRAKQAWRLEVTLTDTELVVRIRARTPLAVPTEPVTLRRTNDDMPTTLPLARGCLSCDQTACFRHRPPIDVGPEGQTAVLVDGWAPEFARHLREAHPQAQRMQPVPAAGWHREPATKGQVTTAWTASLRRAVWQRLWARQAGRRQASLIDGQRWLAQAFAARLAPAHTHLVVEQSLLPHLQRLGALDGRRLTVLASALPMADIEQRLDAASQRWPGDATLRDFRADASLVRDEALALARAASTVTPHAAVAQAMATHAPQATLQRLDWALPLVKTTHSARQEPPLVVFAASALARKGARELAAALQGWPCRLRVLGSPSDDARLWQGIEHIQHMNWQGDGLAGAAVVVLPAHVEHAPRALLRAVAAGVPVVASRACGLAGVPGVHEVAPGDIDALRTALQTACLA
;
A
#
# COMPACT_ATOMS: atom_id res chain seq x y z
N MET A 1 4.13 57.94 -37.78
CA MET A 1 3.22 57.14 -36.93
C MET A 1 2.29 56.33 -37.82
N ALA A 2 2.64 55.08 -38.11
CA ALA A 2 1.75 54.13 -38.80
C ALA A 2 1.28 53.12 -37.75
N GLN A 3 0.02 53.25 -37.31
CA GLN A 3 -0.59 52.32 -36.37
C GLN A 3 -0.88 51.00 -37.09
N ALA A 4 -0.10 49.96 -36.77
CA ALA A 4 -0.42 48.60 -37.14
C ALA A 4 -1.73 48.20 -36.44
N ARG A 5 -2.73 47.79 -37.23
CA ARG A 5 -3.99 47.24 -36.71
C ARG A 5 -3.67 45.95 -35.94
N PRO A 6 -4.14 45.78 -34.69
CA PRO A 6 -3.98 44.51 -34.00
C PRO A 6 -4.82 43.45 -34.72
N HIS A 7 -4.17 42.38 -35.18
CA HIS A 7 -4.85 41.16 -35.60
C HIS A 7 -5.62 40.62 -34.38
N ARG A 8 -6.94 40.83 -34.35
CA ARG A 8 -7.83 40.09 -33.47
C ARG A 8 -7.77 38.62 -33.89
N VAL A 9 -7.02 37.83 -33.15
CA VAL A 9 -7.16 36.37 -33.15
C VAL A 9 -8.58 36.10 -32.62
N SER A 10 -9.53 35.78 -33.50
CA SER A 10 -10.82 35.28 -33.05
C SER A 10 -10.60 33.90 -32.48
N VAL A 11 -10.56 33.79 -31.15
CA VAL A 11 -10.80 32.51 -30.48
C VAL A 11 -12.19 32.07 -30.92
N GLN A 12 -12.26 31.02 -31.73
CA GLN A 12 -13.51 30.49 -32.24
C GLN A 12 -14.44 30.26 -31.05
N ALA A 13 -15.55 30.98 -30.98
CA ALA A 13 -16.48 30.89 -29.87
C ALA A 13 -16.96 29.43 -29.76
N TRP A 14 -16.81 28.84 -28.56
CA TRP A 14 -17.26 27.47 -28.29
C TRP A 14 -18.73 27.33 -28.69
N GLN A 15 -19.02 26.37 -29.56
CA GLN A 15 -20.39 26.05 -29.95
C GLN A 15 -20.85 24.74 -29.29
N PRO A 16 -22.09 24.69 -28.77
CA PRO A 16 -22.62 23.47 -28.19
C PRO A 16 -22.66 22.36 -29.25
N PRO A 17 -22.22 21.13 -28.92
CA PRO A 17 -22.14 20.06 -29.90
C PRO A 17 -23.54 19.68 -30.40
N ARG A 18 -23.69 19.41 -31.71
CA ARG A 18 -24.96 18.98 -32.31
C ARG A 18 -25.02 17.45 -32.45
N ARG A 19 -26.23 16.90 -32.53
CA ARG A 19 -26.43 15.45 -32.73
C ARG A 19 -25.83 14.95 -34.05
N ILE A 20 -25.87 15.76 -35.10
CA ILE A 20 -25.29 15.45 -36.42
C ILE A 20 -23.78 15.28 -36.30
N ASP A 21 -23.09 16.17 -35.57
CA ASP A 21 -21.65 16.09 -35.34
C ASP A 21 -21.28 14.79 -34.58
N ALA A 22 -22.18 14.28 -33.73
CA ALA A 22 -21.99 13.01 -33.03
C ALA A 22 -22.16 11.78 -33.96
N ILE A 23 -23.10 11.84 -34.89
CA ILE A 23 -23.33 10.78 -35.90
C ILE A 23 -22.16 10.72 -36.88
N ASP A 24 -21.72 11.87 -37.40
CA ASP A 24 -20.55 11.97 -38.27
C ASP A 24 -19.29 11.42 -37.56
N PHE A 25 -19.05 11.83 -36.31
CA PHE A 25 -17.96 11.27 -35.51
C PHE A 25 -18.07 9.75 -35.35
N TRP A 26 -19.28 9.22 -35.10
CA TRP A 26 -19.50 7.78 -34.94
C TRP A 26 -19.20 7.01 -36.23
N LEU A 27 -19.67 7.49 -37.38
CA LEU A 27 -19.41 6.91 -38.69
C LEU A 27 -17.91 6.91 -39.02
N ARG A 28 -17.24 8.05 -38.87
CA ARG A 28 -15.79 8.18 -39.07
C ARG A 28 -15.02 7.24 -38.15
N SER A 29 -15.39 7.19 -36.88
CA SER A 29 -14.75 6.28 -35.91
C SER A 29 -14.89 4.81 -36.29
N ARG A 30 -16.04 4.40 -36.83
CA ARG A 30 -16.27 3.03 -37.29
C ARG A 30 -15.43 2.69 -38.51
N LEU A 31 -15.38 3.59 -39.49
CA LEU A 31 -14.55 3.42 -40.69
C LEU A 31 -13.05 3.36 -40.36
N LEU A 32 -12.58 4.23 -39.47
CA LEU A 32 -11.18 4.22 -39.03
C LEU A 32 -10.86 2.96 -38.22
N ALA A 33 -11.77 2.51 -37.36
CA ALA A 33 -11.60 1.27 -36.60
C ALA A 33 -11.53 0.03 -37.51
N THR A 34 -12.39 -0.07 -38.53
CA THR A 34 -12.37 -1.20 -39.48
C THR A 34 -11.12 -1.15 -40.35
N ALA A 35 -10.74 0.02 -40.86
CA ALA A 35 -9.51 0.19 -41.64
C ALA A 35 -8.26 -0.15 -40.81
N HIS A 36 -8.21 0.27 -39.55
CA HIS A 36 -7.12 -0.07 -38.63
C HIS A 36 -7.08 -1.57 -38.33
N ALA A 37 -8.23 -2.20 -38.04
CA ALA A 37 -8.30 -3.64 -37.83
C ALA A 37 -7.78 -4.43 -39.04
N LEU A 38 -8.14 -4.01 -40.26
CA LEU A 38 -7.63 -4.60 -41.50
C LEU A 38 -6.11 -4.40 -41.67
N ARG A 39 -5.58 -3.22 -41.32
CA ARG A 39 -4.14 -2.97 -41.38
C ARG A 39 -3.37 -3.85 -40.40
N GLU A 40 -3.85 -4.00 -39.17
CA GLU A 40 -3.17 -4.81 -38.15
C GLU A 40 -3.32 -6.32 -38.38
N THR A 41 -4.38 -6.79 -39.04
CA THR A 41 -4.46 -8.20 -39.48
C THR A 41 -3.50 -8.49 -40.62
N LEU A 42 -3.32 -7.54 -41.54
CA LEU A 42 -2.42 -7.70 -42.69
C LEU A 42 -0.94 -7.46 -42.33
N ARG A 43 -0.65 -6.59 -41.36
CA ARG A 43 0.70 -6.24 -40.92
C ARG A 43 0.72 -6.03 -39.40
N PRO A 44 0.83 -7.09 -38.59
CA PRO A 44 0.87 -6.98 -37.14
C PRO A 44 2.08 -6.14 -36.71
N SER A 45 1.86 -4.91 -36.26
CA SER A 45 2.97 -3.97 -36.02
C SER A 45 3.56 -4.03 -34.61
N ALA A 46 2.86 -4.67 -33.66
CA ALA A 46 3.30 -4.76 -32.26
C ALA A 46 2.77 -6.02 -31.53
N ARG A 47 3.52 -6.45 -30.51
CA ARG A 47 3.11 -7.48 -29.55
C ARG A 47 2.96 -6.90 -28.14
N ARG A 48 2.37 -7.69 -27.24
CA ARG A 48 2.32 -7.35 -25.81
C ARG A 48 3.61 -7.82 -25.15
N TRP A 49 4.19 -6.96 -24.33
CA TRP A 49 5.41 -7.22 -23.57
C TRP A 49 5.05 -7.71 -22.17
N PRO A 50 5.57 -8.87 -21.72
CA PRO A 50 5.37 -9.32 -20.34
C PRO A 50 6.16 -8.41 -19.37
N SER A 51 5.76 -8.42 -18.10
CA SER A 51 6.62 -7.92 -17.02
C SER A 51 7.90 -8.79 -17.02
N GLY A 52 9.06 -8.16 -17.20
CA GLY A 52 10.29 -8.83 -17.64
C GLY A 52 11.04 -9.58 -16.54
N ALA A 53 12.11 -10.29 -16.92
CA ALA A 53 13.03 -11.02 -16.03
C ALA A 53 13.89 -10.11 -15.11
N HIS A 54 13.49 -8.84 -14.96
CA HIS A 54 14.19 -7.80 -14.21
C HIS A 54 15.64 -7.54 -14.64
N ALA A 55 16.02 -7.90 -15.87
CA ALA A 55 17.40 -7.76 -16.37
C ALA A 55 17.86 -6.30 -16.47
N LEU A 56 16.92 -5.36 -16.57
CA LEU A 56 17.16 -3.92 -16.60
C LEU A 56 16.62 -3.20 -15.34
N ALA A 57 16.25 -3.92 -14.28
CA ALA A 57 15.78 -3.30 -13.04
C ALA A 57 16.86 -2.40 -12.40
N ASP A 58 18.12 -2.83 -12.45
CA ASP A 58 19.26 -2.08 -11.90
C ASP A 58 19.92 -1.12 -12.91
N ALA A 59 19.40 -1.05 -14.14
CA ALA A 59 19.92 -0.11 -15.14
C ALA A 59 19.65 1.35 -14.71
N PRO A 60 20.51 2.31 -15.06
CA PRO A 60 20.30 3.70 -14.69
C PRO A 60 19.01 4.26 -15.30
N VAL A 61 18.39 5.23 -14.61
CA VAL A 61 17.23 5.97 -15.12
C VAL A 61 17.71 6.92 -16.22
N LEU A 62 17.24 6.70 -17.44
CA LEU A 62 17.57 7.52 -18.61
C LEU A 62 16.71 8.78 -18.66
N ALA A 63 15.42 8.65 -18.36
CA ALA A 63 14.49 9.77 -18.31
C ALA A 63 13.36 9.51 -17.31
N GLN A 64 12.82 10.60 -16.76
CA GLN A 64 11.67 10.58 -15.86
C GLN A 64 10.73 11.74 -16.19
N TYR A 65 9.44 11.51 -16.01
CA TYR A 65 8.41 12.55 -16.05
C TYR A 65 7.39 12.33 -14.92
N ARG A 66 6.90 13.42 -14.33
CA ARG A 66 5.94 13.43 -13.21
C ARG A 66 4.75 14.29 -13.58
N THR A 67 3.55 13.83 -13.28
CA THR A 67 2.32 14.63 -13.50
C THR A 67 1.38 14.50 -12.31
N PRO A 68 0.71 15.57 -11.88
CA PRO A 68 -0.24 15.49 -10.77
C PRO A 68 -1.43 14.56 -11.05
N LEU A 69 -1.87 13.79 -10.06
CA LEU A 69 -3.03 12.89 -10.15
C LEU A 69 -4.35 13.59 -9.87
N TRP A 70 -4.38 14.42 -8.83
CA TRP A 70 -5.63 14.92 -8.23
C TRP A 70 -5.96 16.38 -8.52
N THR A 71 -5.02 17.17 -9.02
CA THR A 71 -5.27 18.58 -9.35
C THR A 71 -6.00 18.69 -10.69
N ASP A 72 -7.20 19.25 -10.63
CA ASP A 72 -7.92 19.81 -11.79
C ASP A 72 -8.71 21.09 -11.48
N GLY A 73 -8.61 21.63 -10.27
CA GLY A 73 -9.10 22.97 -9.92
C GLY A 73 -10.61 23.09 -9.71
N ARG A 74 -11.36 21.98 -9.80
CA ARG A 74 -12.83 21.96 -9.78
C ARG A 74 -13.41 20.82 -8.94
N ALA A 75 -13.96 21.17 -7.78
CA ALA A 75 -14.57 20.23 -6.82
C ALA A 75 -15.71 19.40 -7.43
N ASP A 76 -16.50 20.02 -8.33
CA ASP A 76 -17.65 19.43 -9.03
C ASP A 76 -17.25 18.30 -10.01
N GLU A 77 -15.98 18.21 -10.39
CA GLU A 77 -15.48 17.15 -11.29
C GLU A 77 -14.81 15.99 -10.55
N PHE A 78 -14.67 16.06 -9.22
CA PHE A 78 -13.97 15.06 -8.40
C PHE A 78 -14.32 13.59 -8.74
N PRO A 79 -15.59 13.19 -8.94
CA PRO A 79 -15.93 11.80 -9.31
C PRO A 79 -15.24 11.33 -10.59
N LEU A 80 -15.08 12.21 -11.59
CA LEU A 80 -14.41 11.88 -12.85
C LEU A 80 -12.87 11.84 -12.70
N VAL A 81 -12.32 12.62 -11.77
CA VAL A 81 -10.89 12.57 -11.39
C VAL A 81 -10.58 11.28 -10.68
N ALA A 82 -11.38 10.92 -9.68
CA ALA A 82 -11.28 9.66 -8.97
C ALA A 82 -11.39 8.49 -9.95
N GLY A 83 -12.33 8.57 -10.89
CA GLY A 83 -12.47 7.63 -12.00
C GLY A 83 -11.22 7.53 -12.88
N LYS A 84 -10.63 8.67 -13.28
CA LYS A 84 -9.35 8.72 -14.01
C LYS A 84 -8.24 8.01 -13.22
N VAL A 85 -8.05 8.34 -11.94
CA VAL A 85 -6.99 7.74 -11.12
C VAL A 85 -7.19 6.22 -10.99
N GLN A 86 -8.43 5.75 -10.84
CA GLN A 86 -8.76 4.32 -10.89
C GLN A 86 -8.39 3.70 -12.25
N ASN A 87 -8.68 4.36 -13.36
CA ASN A 87 -8.34 3.87 -14.70
C ASN A 87 -6.82 3.81 -14.91
N LEU A 88 -6.07 4.80 -14.41
CA LEU A 88 -4.60 4.80 -14.42
C LEU A 88 -4.03 3.66 -13.56
N ARG A 89 -4.60 3.43 -12.37
CA ARG A 89 -4.25 2.30 -11.49
C ARG A 89 -4.44 0.96 -12.19
N VAL A 90 -5.56 0.76 -12.89
CA VAL A 90 -5.82 -0.45 -13.67
C VAL A 90 -4.86 -0.58 -14.86
N ALA A 91 -4.59 0.52 -15.57
CA ALA A 91 -3.67 0.52 -16.71
C ALA A 91 -2.22 0.26 -16.31
N ARG A 92 -1.78 0.72 -15.13
CA ARG A 92 -0.42 0.53 -14.59
C ARG A 92 0.03 -0.93 -14.67
N VAL A 93 -0.86 -1.87 -14.34
CA VAL A 93 -0.59 -3.32 -14.35
C VAL A 93 -0.09 -3.81 -15.72
N ALA A 94 -0.49 -3.15 -16.82
CA ALA A 94 -0.05 -3.50 -18.16
C ALA A 94 1.28 -2.85 -18.55
N PHE A 95 1.68 -1.72 -17.95
CA PHE A 95 2.82 -0.93 -18.39
C PHE A 95 4.01 -0.95 -17.43
N ASP A 96 3.80 -1.23 -16.15
CA ASP A 96 4.87 -1.24 -15.18
C ASP A 96 5.76 -2.48 -15.33
N ALA A 97 7.06 -2.29 -15.11
CA ALA A 97 8.09 -3.32 -15.11
C ALA A 97 8.25 -4.12 -16.41
N ILE A 98 7.74 -3.61 -17.55
CA ILE A 98 7.96 -4.23 -18.86
C ILE A 98 9.35 -3.91 -19.39
N GLU A 99 9.94 -4.86 -20.11
CA GLU A 99 11.21 -4.69 -20.81
C GLU A 99 10.99 -4.88 -22.30
N VAL A 100 11.42 -3.90 -23.09
CA VAL A 100 11.25 -3.87 -24.55
C VAL A 100 12.64 -3.97 -25.19
N PRO A 101 12.89 -4.97 -26.06
CA PRO A 101 14.18 -5.12 -26.73
C PRO A 101 14.51 -3.95 -27.68
N ALA A 102 15.78 -3.86 -28.05
CA ALA A 102 16.25 -2.90 -29.05
C ALA A 102 15.52 -3.06 -30.39
N GLY A 103 15.10 -1.94 -31.00
CA GLY A 103 14.43 -1.89 -32.30
C GLY A 103 12.94 -2.26 -32.28
N GLU A 104 12.46 -2.83 -31.18
CA GLU A 104 11.07 -3.27 -31.03
C GLU A 104 10.12 -2.12 -30.70
N VAL A 105 8.84 -2.31 -31.00
CA VAL A 105 7.79 -1.29 -30.83
C VAL A 105 6.93 -1.60 -29.60
N LEU A 106 6.76 -0.61 -28.73
CA LEU A 106 5.70 -0.58 -27.74
C LEU A 106 4.48 0.14 -28.34
N SER A 107 3.35 -0.55 -28.45
CA SER A 107 2.04 0.04 -28.79
C SER A 107 1.19 0.14 -27.52
N PHE A 108 0.62 1.32 -27.27
CA PHE A 108 -0.20 1.56 -26.08
C PHE A 108 -1.41 0.61 -26.03
N TRP A 109 -2.19 0.55 -27.10
CA TRP A 109 -3.38 -0.31 -27.12
C TRP A 109 -3.09 -1.79 -27.25
N ARG A 110 -1.98 -2.17 -27.89
CA ARG A 110 -1.54 -3.58 -27.90
C ARG A 110 -1.11 -4.04 -26.51
N GLN A 111 -0.44 -3.17 -25.76
CA GLN A 111 -0.01 -3.45 -24.40
C GLN A 111 -1.18 -3.51 -23.42
N LEU A 112 -2.07 -2.51 -23.47
CA LEU A 112 -3.21 -2.38 -22.56
C LEU A 112 -4.37 -3.34 -22.90
N GLY A 113 -4.62 -3.56 -24.19
CA GLY A 113 -5.80 -4.26 -24.70
C GLY A 113 -7.11 -3.48 -24.49
N ARG A 114 -8.24 -4.08 -24.89
CA ARG A 114 -9.57 -3.44 -24.83
C ARG A 114 -9.96 -3.05 -23.40
N PRO A 115 -10.18 -1.76 -23.10
CA PRO A 115 -10.72 -1.35 -21.81
C PRO A 115 -12.15 -1.87 -21.61
N GLY A 116 -12.49 -2.24 -20.39
CA GLY A 116 -13.82 -2.75 -20.06
C GLY A 116 -14.10 -2.76 -18.57
N ALA A 117 -15.37 -2.61 -18.19
CA ALA A 117 -15.79 -2.58 -16.79
C ALA A 117 -15.41 -3.86 -16.03
N GLY A 118 -15.53 -5.03 -16.68
CA GLY A 118 -15.10 -6.31 -16.11
C GLY A 118 -13.59 -6.44 -15.85
N ARG A 119 -12.77 -5.52 -16.40
CA ARG A 119 -11.33 -5.41 -16.12
C ARG A 119 -11.01 -4.37 -15.03
N GLY A 120 -12.03 -3.79 -14.40
CA GLY A 120 -11.89 -2.80 -13.33
C GLY A 120 -11.86 -1.34 -13.77
N PHE A 121 -11.98 -1.05 -15.08
CA PHE A 121 -12.11 0.32 -15.58
C PHE A 121 -13.47 0.91 -15.20
N VAL A 122 -13.48 2.19 -14.88
CA VAL A 122 -14.66 2.95 -14.45
C VAL A 122 -14.85 4.19 -15.31
N VAL A 123 -15.98 4.88 -15.14
CA VAL A 123 -16.21 6.17 -15.77
C VAL A 123 -15.23 7.19 -15.19
N GLY A 124 -14.45 7.82 -16.06
CA GLY A 124 -13.56 8.93 -15.76
C GLY A 124 -13.71 10.04 -16.79
N ARG A 125 -12.91 11.09 -16.68
CA ARG A 125 -12.95 12.21 -17.63
C ARG A 125 -12.26 11.89 -18.96
N GLU A 126 -12.87 12.25 -20.08
CA GLU A 126 -12.25 12.19 -21.42
C GLU A 126 -12.46 13.52 -22.14
N VAL A 127 -11.43 14.04 -22.82
CA VAL A 127 -11.60 15.20 -23.70
C VAL A 127 -12.05 14.71 -25.08
N ARG A 128 -13.25 15.12 -25.50
CA ARG A 128 -13.81 14.73 -26.80
C ARG A 128 -14.52 15.89 -27.49
N GLY A 129 -13.88 16.38 -28.55
CA GLY A 129 -14.41 17.46 -29.39
C GLY A 129 -14.66 18.75 -28.60
N GLY A 130 -13.66 19.21 -27.84
CA GLY A 130 -13.77 20.45 -27.08
C GLY A 130 -14.57 20.37 -25.77
N CYS A 131 -14.93 19.17 -25.31
CA CYS A 131 -15.66 18.98 -24.05
C CYS A 131 -15.01 17.91 -23.18
N VAL A 132 -15.07 18.05 -21.86
CA VAL A 132 -14.74 16.99 -20.90
C VAL A 132 -16.00 16.16 -20.64
N VAL A 133 -16.03 14.92 -21.12
CA VAL A 133 -17.17 14.01 -21.05
C VAL A 133 -16.90 12.83 -20.11
N PRO A 134 -17.91 12.32 -19.37
CA PRO A 134 -17.78 11.08 -18.62
C PRO A 134 -17.73 9.86 -19.56
N THR A 135 -16.58 9.19 -19.61
CA THR A 135 -16.37 8.00 -20.45
C THR A 135 -15.74 6.85 -19.67
N LEU A 136 -16.16 5.62 -19.96
CA LEU A 136 -15.51 4.41 -19.45
C LEU A 136 -14.03 4.40 -19.85
N ALA A 137 -13.13 4.14 -18.90
CA ALA A 137 -11.68 4.24 -19.11
C ALA A 137 -11.20 5.66 -19.49
N GLY A 138 -11.99 6.69 -19.18
CA GLY A 138 -11.58 8.09 -19.35
C GLY A 138 -10.33 8.40 -18.52
N GLY A 139 -9.46 9.24 -19.09
CA GLY A 139 -8.31 9.82 -18.41
C GLY A 139 -6.98 9.10 -18.66
N LEU A 140 -7.00 8.04 -19.48
CA LEU A 140 -5.79 7.34 -19.96
C LEU A 140 -4.86 8.24 -20.79
N CYS A 141 -5.36 9.35 -21.33
CA CYS A 141 -4.54 10.33 -22.03
C CYS A 141 -3.42 10.91 -21.17
N GLN A 142 -3.59 10.94 -19.84
CA GLN A 142 -2.52 11.36 -18.93
C GLN A 142 -1.32 10.40 -18.99
N LEU A 143 -1.59 9.09 -19.10
CA LEU A 143 -0.52 8.09 -19.24
C LEU A 143 0.15 8.17 -20.62
N SER A 144 -0.61 8.34 -21.70
CA SER A 144 -0.01 8.47 -23.04
C SER A 144 0.82 9.76 -23.17
N ASN A 145 0.34 10.89 -22.64
CA ASN A 145 1.14 12.12 -22.54
C ASN A 145 2.45 11.85 -21.80
N ALA A 146 2.38 11.23 -20.61
CA ALA A 146 3.57 10.96 -19.81
C ALA A 146 4.56 10.00 -20.51
N LEU A 147 4.05 8.98 -21.21
CA LEU A 147 4.86 8.05 -22.00
C LEU A 147 5.53 8.74 -23.18
N ALA A 148 4.82 9.60 -23.90
CA ALA A 148 5.38 10.34 -25.03
C ALA A 148 6.47 11.33 -24.56
N THR A 149 6.22 12.05 -23.46
CA THR A 149 7.19 13.00 -22.90
C THR A 149 8.48 12.29 -22.46
N VAL A 150 8.36 11.23 -21.65
CA VAL A 150 9.54 10.51 -21.16
C VAL A 150 10.30 9.81 -22.30
N ALA A 151 9.60 9.34 -23.33
CA ALA A 151 10.21 8.75 -24.52
C ALA A 151 11.03 9.77 -25.32
N VAL A 152 10.49 10.98 -25.54
CA VAL A 152 11.23 12.07 -26.19
C VAL A 152 12.45 12.49 -25.37
N ARG A 153 12.30 12.65 -24.04
CA ARG A 153 13.43 12.92 -23.12
C ARG A 153 14.50 11.81 -23.18
N ALA A 154 14.09 10.57 -23.44
CA ALA A 154 14.99 9.42 -23.61
C ALA A 154 15.55 9.25 -25.04
N GLY A 155 15.21 10.14 -25.99
CA GLY A 155 15.67 10.07 -27.38
C GLY A 155 15.01 8.97 -28.22
N PHE A 156 13.78 8.56 -27.88
CA PHE A 156 13.05 7.51 -28.60
C PHE A 156 12.36 8.05 -29.85
N GLU A 157 12.10 7.17 -30.81
CA GLU A 157 11.26 7.43 -31.97
C GLU A 157 9.77 7.30 -31.58
N LEU A 158 8.99 8.34 -31.87
CA LEU A 158 7.53 8.29 -31.83
C LEU A 158 7.00 7.77 -33.17
N VAL A 159 6.86 6.44 -33.29
CA VAL A 159 6.39 5.76 -34.51
C VAL A 159 4.96 6.16 -34.87
N GLU A 160 4.12 6.38 -33.87
CA GLU A 160 2.75 6.90 -34.03
C GLU A 160 2.42 7.81 -32.84
N ARG A 161 1.92 9.02 -33.11
CA ARG A 161 1.46 9.98 -32.10
C ARG A 161 0.38 10.89 -32.68
N HIS A 162 -0.68 11.10 -31.92
CA HIS A 162 -1.79 11.99 -32.26
C HIS A 162 -1.96 13.05 -31.17
N GLY A 163 -2.31 14.28 -31.54
CA GLY A 163 -2.55 15.37 -30.58
C GLY A 163 -4.01 15.49 -30.14
N HIS A 164 -4.24 16.11 -28.99
CA HIS A 164 -5.59 16.47 -28.56
C HIS A 164 -6.15 17.62 -29.40
N THR A 165 -7.48 17.64 -29.56
CA THR A 165 -8.19 18.72 -30.26
C THR A 165 -8.60 19.88 -29.35
N ALA A 166 -8.41 19.75 -28.04
CA ALA A 166 -8.71 20.76 -27.03
C ALA A 166 -7.85 20.56 -25.77
N ARG A 167 -7.61 21.64 -25.02
CA ARG A 167 -6.84 21.63 -23.74
C ARG A 167 -7.79 21.62 -22.54
N ILE A 168 -7.40 20.99 -21.44
CA ILE A 168 -8.09 21.13 -20.15
C ILE A 168 -7.51 22.38 -19.45
N GLU A 169 -8.32 23.06 -18.63
CA GLU A 169 -7.96 24.31 -17.91
C GLU A 169 -6.61 24.28 -17.19
N GLN A 170 -6.18 23.12 -16.70
CA GLN A 170 -4.92 22.96 -15.97
C GLN A 170 -3.75 22.37 -16.79
N ALA A 171 -3.81 22.41 -18.13
CA ALA A 171 -2.64 22.07 -18.95
C ALA A 171 -1.46 23.04 -18.70
N ASP A 172 -1.73 24.23 -18.17
CA ASP A 172 -0.71 25.19 -17.76
C ASP A 172 -0.37 24.99 -16.28
N THR A 173 0.67 24.21 -15.99
CA THR A 173 1.23 24.17 -14.63
C THR A 173 2.23 25.32 -14.45
N PRO A 174 2.19 26.08 -13.33
CA PRO A 174 3.09 27.23 -13.11
C PRO A 174 4.56 26.86 -12.87
N ASN A 175 4.87 25.58 -12.67
CA ASN A 175 6.22 25.09 -12.41
C ASN A 175 6.82 24.56 -13.72
N GLY A 176 7.97 25.10 -14.14
CA GLY A 176 8.55 25.04 -15.49
C GLY A 176 8.82 23.68 -16.16
N ASP A 177 8.38 22.55 -15.60
CA ASP A 177 8.42 21.21 -16.20
C ASP A 177 7.31 20.99 -17.25
N ALA A 178 6.38 21.94 -17.41
CA ALA A 178 5.29 21.89 -18.40
C ALA A 178 5.73 22.22 -19.83
N SER A 179 6.85 22.92 -19.98
CA SER A 179 7.27 23.54 -21.24
C SER A 179 7.68 22.53 -22.32
N ASP A 180 8.04 21.31 -21.93
CA ASP A 180 8.43 20.22 -22.82
C ASP A 180 7.44 19.04 -22.84
N ALA A 181 6.26 19.21 -22.23
CA ALA A 181 5.23 18.18 -22.21
C ALA A 181 4.77 17.83 -23.63
N VAL A 182 4.87 16.55 -23.98
CA VAL A 182 4.49 16.04 -25.30
C VAL A 182 3.02 15.64 -25.26
N ASP A 183 2.21 16.38 -25.98
CA ASP A 183 0.79 16.07 -26.15
C ASP A 183 0.60 14.74 -26.91
N ALA A 184 -0.07 13.75 -26.34
CA ALA A 184 -0.32 12.46 -26.98
C ALA A 184 -1.68 11.90 -26.54
N THR A 185 -2.64 11.90 -27.47
CA THR A 185 -3.97 11.32 -27.22
C THR A 185 -4.05 9.89 -27.72
N VAL A 186 -4.92 9.11 -27.08
CA VAL A 186 -5.21 7.72 -27.45
C VAL A 186 -6.72 7.51 -27.44
N PHE A 187 -7.22 6.81 -28.46
CA PHE A 187 -8.63 6.46 -28.59
C PHE A 187 -8.76 5.02 -29.07
N TRP A 188 -9.41 4.19 -28.27
CA TRP A 188 -9.56 2.78 -28.58
C TRP A 188 -10.45 2.61 -29.84
N ASN A 189 -10.01 1.92 -30.88
CA ASN A 189 -8.79 1.10 -31.05
C ASN A 189 -7.92 1.53 -32.24
N TYR A 190 -8.04 2.77 -32.70
CA TYR A 190 -7.42 3.23 -33.96
C TYR A 190 -6.55 4.48 -33.83
N VAL A 191 -6.57 5.16 -32.67
CA VAL A 191 -5.64 6.25 -32.34
C VAL A 191 -4.72 5.73 -31.26
N ASP A 192 -3.48 5.43 -31.62
CA ASP A 192 -2.50 4.76 -30.76
C ASP A 192 -1.29 5.64 -30.47
N LEU A 193 -0.51 5.24 -29.45
CA LEU A 193 0.83 5.76 -29.21
C LEU A 193 1.82 4.61 -29.42
N LYS A 194 2.74 4.76 -30.38
CA LYS A 194 3.77 3.75 -30.68
C LYS A 194 5.16 4.32 -30.48
N LEU A 195 5.97 3.63 -29.67
CA LEU A 195 7.32 4.05 -29.28
C LEU A 195 8.35 3.01 -29.75
N ARG A 196 9.50 3.47 -30.25
CA ARG A 196 10.64 2.60 -30.58
C ARG A 196 11.94 3.20 -30.06
N ALA A 197 12.82 2.34 -29.53
CA ALA A 197 14.16 2.73 -29.10
C ALA A 197 15.21 1.87 -29.81
N LYS A 198 16.41 2.41 -30.04
CA LYS A 198 17.54 1.67 -30.64
C LYS A 198 18.19 0.67 -29.69
N GLN A 199 17.82 0.70 -28.42
CA GLN A 199 18.41 -0.09 -27.34
C GLN A 199 17.32 -0.72 -26.48
N ALA A 200 17.66 -1.79 -25.77
CA ALA A 200 16.73 -2.41 -24.82
C ALA A 200 16.48 -1.48 -23.63
N TRP A 201 15.23 -1.41 -23.18
CA TRP A 201 14.81 -0.49 -22.15
C TRP A 201 13.71 -1.07 -21.27
N ARG A 202 13.58 -0.51 -20.07
CA ARG A 202 12.56 -0.86 -19.08
C ARG A 202 11.67 0.33 -18.80
N LEU A 203 10.36 0.09 -18.74
CA LEU A 203 9.37 1.07 -18.35
C LEU A 203 8.95 0.83 -16.89
N GLU A 204 8.92 1.89 -16.09
CA GLU A 204 8.41 1.87 -14.73
C GLU A 204 7.32 2.91 -14.59
N VAL A 205 6.14 2.48 -14.11
CA VAL A 205 4.96 3.34 -13.95
C VAL A 205 4.50 3.25 -12.50
N THR A 206 4.62 4.35 -11.76
CA THR A 206 4.25 4.44 -10.36
C THR A 206 3.19 5.50 -10.15
N LEU A 207 2.17 5.22 -9.34
CA LEU A 207 1.24 6.23 -8.86
C LEU A 207 1.53 6.44 -7.37
N THR A 208 2.08 7.60 -7.02
CA THR A 208 2.16 8.04 -5.63
C THR A 208 0.77 8.47 -5.16
N ASP A 209 0.63 8.98 -3.94
CA ASP A 209 -0.64 9.56 -3.49
C ASP A 209 -1.03 10.84 -4.26
N THR A 210 -0.08 11.48 -4.93
CA THR A 210 -0.20 12.82 -5.53
C THR A 210 0.17 12.88 -7.01
N GLU A 211 1.02 11.98 -7.51
CA GLU A 211 1.62 12.04 -8.84
C GLU A 211 1.60 10.69 -9.58
N LEU A 212 1.44 10.76 -10.91
CA LEU A 212 1.84 9.71 -11.83
C LEU A 212 3.29 9.95 -12.22
N VAL A 213 4.15 8.97 -11.94
CA VAL A 213 5.57 9.00 -12.26
C VAL A 213 5.88 7.91 -13.27
N VAL A 214 6.47 8.30 -14.41
CA VAL A 214 6.92 7.38 -15.45
C VAL A 214 8.43 7.50 -15.60
N ARG A 215 9.13 6.36 -15.58
CA ARG A 215 10.59 6.28 -15.77
C ARG A 215 10.95 5.30 -16.87
N ILE A 216 12.02 5.63 -17.60
CA ILE A 216 12.68 4.75 -18.55
C ILE A 216 14.06 4.43 -18.01
N ARG A 217 14.43 3.15 -17.93
CA ARG A 217 15.79 2.67 -17.62
C ARG A 217 16.42 1.99 -18.82
N ALA A 218 17.71 2.19 -19.03
CA ALA A 218 18.51 1.52 -20.06
C ALA A 218 20.00 1.52 -19.68
N ARG A 219 20.77 0.51 -20.10
CA ARG A 219 22.20 0.39 -19.73
C ARG A 219 23.09 1.40 -20.45
N THR A 220 22.73 1.78 -21.67
CA THR A 220 23.49 2.74 -22.46
C THR A 220 22.67 4.02 -22.56
N PRO A 221 23.21 5.19 -22.17
CA PRO A 221 22.57 6.45 -22.51
C PRO A 221 22.57 6.63 -24.03
N LEU A 222 21.43 6.98 -24.62
CA LEU A 222 21.49 7.58 -25.96
C LEU A 222 22.18 8.94 -25.80
N ALA A 223 23.17 9.23 -26.65
CA ALA A 223 23.61 10.60 -26.84
C ALA A 223 22.35 11.38 -27.25
N VAL A 224 21.87 12.26 -26.37
CA VAL A 224 20.74 13.15 -26.67
C VAL A 224 21.12 13.90 -27.94
N PRO A 225 20.42 13.73 -29.07
CA PRO A 225 20.66 14.58 -30.21
C PRO A 225 20.33 16.01 -29.75
N THR A 226 21.34 16.88 -29.69
CA THR A 226 21.18 18.33 -29.50
C THR A 226 20.51 19.00 -30.71
N GLU A 227 20.29 18.25 -31.78
CA GLU A 227 19.43 18.63 -32.88
C GLU A 227 17.97 18.57 -32.40
N PRO A 228 17.23 19.71 -32.34
CA PRO A 228 15.80 19.64 -32.11
C PRO A 228 15.23 18.74 -33.21
N VAL A 229 14.73 17.57 -32.83
CA VAL A 229 13.98 16.73 -33.75
C VAL A 229 12.83 17.61 -34.23
N THR A 230 12.96 18.14 -35.44
CA THR A 230 11.89 18.83 -36.13
C THR A 230 10.82 17.78 -36.33
N LEU A 231 9.89 17.73 -35.38
CA LEU A 231 8.64 17.00 -35.50
C LEU A 231 8.05 17.43 -36.85
N ARG A 232 7.99 16.50 -37.82
CA ARG A 232 7.09 16.66 -38.94
C ARG A 232 5.68 16.69 -38.35
N ARG A 233 5.20 17.91 -38.04
CA ARG A 233 3.82 18.17 -37.69
C ARG A 233 2.99 17.77 -38.91
N THR A 234 2.29 16.65 -38.83
CA THR A 234 1.42 16.19 -39.92
C THR A 234 0.11 16.99 -40.01
N ASN A 235 -0.07 18.04 -39.21
CA ASN A 235 -1.18 18.99 -39.31
C ASN A 235 -0.66 20.41 -39.02
N ASP A 236 -0.35 21.18 -40.07
CA ASP A 236 0.19 22.55 -39.99
C ASP A 236 -0.91 23.64 -39.98
N ASP A 237 -2.19 23.26 -39.87
CA ASP A 237 -3.34 24.19 -39.92
C ASP A 237 -4.07 24.38 -38.57
N MET A 238 -3.49 23.99 -37.44
CA MET A 238 -4.13 24.18 -36.13
C MET A 238 -3.71 25.50 -35.47
N PRO A 239 -4.65 26.31 -34.92
CA PRO A 239 -4.32 27.56 -34.25
C PRO A 239 -3.33 27.34 -33.10
N THR A 240 -2.42 28.32 -32.91
CA THR A 240 -1.33 28.34 -31.92
C THR A 240 -1.78 28.13 -30.48
N THR A 241 -3.08 28.31 -30.19
CA THR A 241 -3.73 27.98 -28.92
C THR A 241 -4.94 27.09 -29.18
N LEU A 242 -4.88 25.85 -28.69
CA LEU A 242 -6.03 24.94 -28.69
C LEU A 242 -7.15 25.50 -27.82
N PRO A 243 -8.43 25.29 -28.19
CA PRO A 243 -9.55 25.74 -27.39
C PRO A 243 -9.59 25.03 -26.04
N LEU A 244 -10.04 25.75 -25.02
CA LEU A 244 -10.27 25.25 -23.68
C LEU A 244 -11.51 24.34 -23.66
N ALA A 245 -11.34 23.11 -23.21
CA ALA A 245 -12.41 22.14 -23.10
C ALA A 245 -13.32 22.49 -21.92
N ARG A 246 -14.62 22.67 -22.18
CA ARG A 246 -15.63 22.86 -21.13
C ARG A 246 -16.11 21.52 -20.60
N GLY A 247 -16.22 21.34 -19.29
CA GLY A 247 -16.69 20.09 -18.71
C GLY A 247 -18.20 19.92 -18.75
N CYS A 248 -18.67 18.70 -19.03
CA CYS A 248 -20.10 18.41 -19.09
C CYS A 248 -20.81 18.55 -17.73
N LEU A 249 -20.07 18.46 -16.62
CA LEU A 249 -20.59 18.65 -15.27
C LEU A 249 -20.61 20.13 -14.83
N SER A 250 -19.96 21.00 -15.61
CA SER A 250 -19.54 22.34 -15.20
C SER A 250 -19.88 23.44 -16.21
N CYS A 251 -20.50 23.09 -17.35
CA CYS A 251 -20.74 24.02 -18.46
C CYS A 251 -22.13 24.69 -18.43
N ASP A 252 -22.99 24.28 -17.50
CA ASP A 252 -24.37 24.77 -17.30
C ASP A 252 -25.30 24.71 -18.54
N GLN A 253 -24.89 24.01 -19.61
CA GLN A 253 -25.66 23.86 -20.84
C GLN A 253 -26.66 22.69 -20.75
N THR A 254 -27.80 22.93 -20.12
CA THR A 254 -28.85 21.92 -19.90
C THR A 254 -29.54 21.45 -21.20
N ALA A 255 -29.55 22.28 -22.24
CA ALA A 255 -30.10 21.96 -23.56
C ALA A 255 -29.16 21.12 -24.45
N CYS A 256 -27.92 20.88 -24.02
CA CYS A 256 -26.96 20.08 -24.78
C CYS A 256 -27.38 18.60 -24.76
N PHE A 257 -27.34 17.90 -25.90
CA PHE A 257 -27.66 16.46 -25.93
C PHE A 257 -26.65 15.59 -25.16
N ARG A 258 -25.46 16.14 -24.82
CA ARG A 258 -24.45 15.50 -23.96
C ARG A 258 -24.57 15.92 -22.49
N HIS A 259 -25.50 16.83 -22.17
CA HIS A 259 -25.77 17.22 -20.80
C HIS A 259 -26.10 15.98 -19.99
N ARG A 260 -25.43 15.83 -18.84
CA ARG A 260 -25.83 14.88 -17.83
C ARG A 260 -26.26 15.67 -16.61
N PRO A 261 -27.34 15.25 -15.94
CA PRO A 261 -27.72 15.88 -14.68
C PRO A 261 -26.53 15.84 -13.70
N PRO A 262 -26.43 16.81 -12.79
CA PRO A 262 -25.42 16.82 -11.75
C PRO A 262 -25.40 15.46 -11.05
N ILE A 263 -24.21 14.86 -10.98
CA ILE A 263 -24.00 13.68 -10.13
C ILE A 263 -23.94 14.22 -8.71
N ASP A 264 -24.69 13.62 -7.78
CA ASP A 264 -24.58 13.97 -6.37
C ASP A 264 -23.12 13.82 -5.92
N VAL A 265 -22.48 14.97 -5.69
CA VAL A 265 -21.07 15.07 -5.34
C VAL A 265 -20.98 14.89 -3.84
N GLY A 266 -20.79 13.63 -3.42
CA GLY A 266 -20.35 13.33 -2.06
C GLY A 266 -19.03 14.04 -1.73
N PRO A 267 -18.60 14.05 -0.45
CA PRO A 267 -17.42 14.78 -0.02
C PRO A 267 -16.17 14.44 -0.86
N GLU A 268 -15.33 15.44 -1.12
CA GLU A 268 -14.04 15.30 -1.80
C GLU A 268 -13.18 14.28 -1.05
N GLY A 269 -12.96 13.12 -1.66
CA GLY A 269 -12.17 12.06 -1.06
C GLY A 269 -12.80 11.42 0.18
N GLN A 270 -12.72 10.10 0.27
CA GLN A 270 -13.19 9.33 1.41
C GLN A 270 -12.03 8.57 2.03
N THR A 271 -12.10 8.38 3.35
CA THR A 271 -11.17 7.53 4.08
C THR A 271 -11.76 6.13 4.23
N ALA A 272 -10.99 5.12 3.83
CA ALA A 272 -11.31 3.72 4.12
C ALA A 272 -10.32 3.15 5.15
N VAL A 273 -10.85 2.49 6.17
CA VAL A 273 -10.07 1.81 7.22
C VAL A 273 -10.13 0.30 6.98
N LEU A 274 -9.00 -0.35 6.81
CA LEU A 274 -8.87 -1.79 6.55
C LEU A 274 -8.10 -2.42 7.71
N VAL A 275 -8.77 -3.27 8.49
CA VAL A 275 -8.20 -3.91 9.69
C VAL A 275 -8.29 -5.44 9.60
N ASP A 276 -7.24 -6.13 10.06
CA ASP A 276 -7.17 -7.59 10.17
C ASP A 276 -7.53 -8.07 11.59
N GLY A 277 -7.17 -7.26 12.59
CA GLY A 277 -7.39 -7.49 14.01
C GLY A 277 -7.76 -6.22 14.78
N TRP A 278 -7.92 -6.35 16.09
CA TRP A 278 -8.24 -5.22 16.96
C TRP A 278 -7.23 -5.08 18.09
N ALA A 279 -6.54 -3.93 18.12
CA ALA A 279 -5.76 -3.48 19.26
C ALA A 279 -6.48 -2.27 19.90
N PRO A 280 -6.64 -2.20 21.23
CA PRO A 280 -7.32 -1.09 21.89
C PRO A 280 -6.70 0.29 21.62
N GLU A 281 -5.42 0.34 21.29
CA GLU A 281 -4.70 1.57 20.94
C GLU A 281 -5.15 2.09 19.58
N PHE A 282 -5.17 1.22 18.56
CA PHE A 282 -5.68 1.56 17.23
C PHE A 282 -7.17 1.88 17.26
N ALA A 283 -7.93 1.20 18.10
CA ALA A 283 -9.33 1.50 18.35
C ALA A 283 -9.58 2.95 18.76
N ARG A 284 -8.83 3.39 19.78
CA ARG A 284 -8.91 4.75 20.30
C ARG A 284 -8.50 5.75 19.22
N HIS A 285 -7.35 5.52 18.59
CA HIS A 285 -6.84 6.37 17.51
C HIS A 285 -7.85 6.51 16.36
N LEU A 286 -8.44 5.41 15.88
CA LEU A 286 -9.39 5.44 14.78
C LEU A 286 -10.67 6.21 15.11
N ARG A 287 -11.17 6.14 16.37
CA ARG A 287 -12.33 6.92 16.80
C ARG A 287 -12.05 8.41 16.85
N GLU A 288 -10.86 8.79 17.28
CA GLU A 288 -10.44 10.17 17.44
C GLU A 288 -10.07 10.81 16.09
N ALA A 289 -9.24 10.14 15.29
CA ALA A 289 -8.71 10.67 14.04
C ALA A 289 -9.61 10.43 12.82
N HIS A 290 -10.40 9.34 12.81
CA HIS A 290 -11.18 8.89 11.64
C HIS A 290 -12.62 8.46 11.96
N PRO A 291 -13.43 9.28 12.66
CA PRO A 291 -14.76 8.89 13.15
C PRO A 291 -15.78 8.57 12.04
N GLN A 292 -15.62 9.15 10.85
CA GLN A 292 -16.53 9.00 9.71
C GLN A 292 -16.01 8.03 8.63
N ALA A 293 -14.83 7.43 8.82
CA ALA A 293 -14.23 6.57 7.80
C ALA A 293 -15.07 5.32 7.55
N GLN A 294 -15.14 4.89 6.30
CA GLN A 294 -15.76 3.61 5.94
C GLN A 294 -14.84 2.49 6.42
N ARG A 295 -15.37 1.61 7.26
CA ARG A 295 -14.58 0.57 7.90
C ARG A 295 -14.80 -0.77 7.24
N MET A 296 -13.71 -1.47 6.97
CA MET A 296 -13.68 -2.83 6.46
C MET A 296 -12.97 -3.72 7.47
N GLN A 297 -13.69 -4.70 8.00
CA GLN A 297 -13.19 -5.57 9.08
C GLN A 297 -13.64 -7.03 8.90
N PRO A 298 -12.93 -8.01 9.47
CA PRO A 298 -13.41 -9.37 9.52
C PRO A 298 -14.62 -9.52 10.45
N VAL A 299 -15.27 -10.67 10.40
CA VAL A 299 -16.31 -11.03 11.38
C VAL A 299 -15.66 -11.14 12.76
N PRO A 300 -16.17 -10.42 13.79
CA PRO A 300 -15.62 -10.50 15.13
C PRO A 300 -15.67 -11.95 15.65
N ALA A 301 -14.54 -12.48 16.12
CA ALA A 301 -14.53 -13.75 16.82
C ALA A 301 -14.91 -13.55 18.31
N ALA A 302 -15.24 -14.65 19.01
CA ALA A 302 -15.46 -14.60 20.45
C ALA A 302 -14.22 -14.01 21.17
N GLY A 303 -14.44 -13.05 22.07
CA GLY A 303 -13.37 -12.34 22.78
C GLY A 303 -12.82 -11.08 22.08
N TRP A 304 -13.31 -10.75 20.88
CA TRP A 304 -13.10 -9.41 20.32
C TRP A 304 -13.85 -8.41 21.18
N HIS A 305 -13.17 -7.36 21.65
CA HIS A 305 -13.85 -6.21 22.24
C HIS A 305 -14.83 -5.66 21.17
N ARG A 306 -16.13 -5.84 21.40
CA ARG A 306 -17.16 -5.15 20.61
C ARG A 306 -16.96 -3.67 20.85
N GLU A 307 -16.49 -2.97 19.83
CA GLU A 307 -16.43 -1.53 19.89
C GLU A 307 -17.87 -0.98 19.96
N PRO A 308 -18.10 0.13 20.69
CA PRO A 308 -19.28 0.95 20.49
C PRO A 308 -19.40 1.41 19.01
N ALA A 309 -20.63 1.69 18.57
CA ALA A 309 -20.95 2.02 17.19
C ALA A 309 -20.05 3.13 16.61
N THR A 310 -19.40 2.84 15.48
CA THR A 310 -18.74 3.87 14.66
C THR A 310 -19.81 4.72 13.99
N LYS A 311 -19.56 6.03 13.82
CA LYS A 311 -20.47 6.88 13.02
C LYS A 311 -20.42 6.55 11.52
N GLY A 312 -19.29 6.02 11.04
CA GLY A 312 -19.10 5.56 9.67
C GLY A 312 -19.71 4.19 9.37
N GLN A 313 -19.88 3.89 8.09
CA GLN A 313 -20.38 2.59 7.59
C GLN A 313 -19.36 1.47 7.85
N VAL A 314 -19.83 0.36 8.44
CA VAL A 314 -19.00 -0.83 8.68
C VAL A 314 -19.38 -1.93 7.69
N THR A 315 -18.39 -2.44 6.98
CA THR A 315 -18.53 -3.57 6.06
C THR A 315 -17.74 -4.75 6.57
N THR A 316 -18.38 -5.93 6.61
CA THR A 316 -17.73 -7.16 7.04
C THR A 316 -17.46 -8.10 5.87
N ALA A 317 -16.25 -8.65 5.80
CA ALA A 317 -15.88 -9.64 4.79
C ALA A 317 -16.24 -11.06 5.25
N TRP A 318 -17.55 -11.36 5.34
CA TRP A 318 -18.07 -12.57 5.99
C TRP A 318 -17.49 -13.88 5.44
N THR A 319 -17.52 -14.03 4.12
CA THR A 319 -17.02 -15.24 3.43
C THR A 319 -15.51 -15.44 3.63
N ALA A 320 -14.71 -14.38 3.47
CA ALA A 320 -13.27 -14.41 3.70
C ALA A 320 -12.95 -14.71 5.17
N SER A 321 -13.74 -14.15 6.11
CA SER A 321 -13.58 -14.37 7.55
C SER A 321 -13.87 -15.82 7.94
N LEU A 322 -14.95 -16.41 7.41
CA LEU A 322 -15.29 -17.81 7.68
C LEU A 322 -14.23 -18.75 7.10
N ARG A 323 -13.83 -18.52 5.84
CA ARG A 323 -12.76 -19.29 5.18
C ARG A 323 -11.46 -19.23 5.99
N ARG A 324 -11.07 -18.03 6.42
CA ARG A 324 -9.92 -17.79 7.30
C ARG A 324 -10.02 -18.58 8.60
N ALA A 325 -11.15 -18.49 9.30
CA ALA A 325 -11.36 -19.15 10.59
C ALA A 325 -11.26 -20.68 10.47
N VAL A 326 -11.88 -21.27 9.45
CA VAL A 326 -11.80 -22.72 9.19
C VAL A 326 -10.35 -23.12 8.85
N TRP A 327 -9.70 -22.39 7.94
CA TRP A 327 -8.33 -22.69 7.51
C TRP A 327 -7.33 -22.66 8.66
N GLN A 328 -7.40 -21.61 9.49
CA GLN A 328 -6.51 -21.46 10.65
C GLN A 328 -6.74 -22.55 11.69
N ARG A 329 -7.99 -22.99 11.91
CA ARG A 329 -8.30 -24.11 12.82
C ARG A 329 -7.73 -25.43 12.32
N LEU A 330 -7.84 -25.71 11.02
CA LEU A 330 -7.30 -26.93 10.41
C LEU A 330 -5.78 -27.04 10.59
N TRP A 331 -5.06 -25.93 10.47
CA TRP A 331 -3.59 -25.90 10.55
C TRP A 331 -3.03 -25.46 11.91
N ALA A 332 -3.87 -25.23 12.91
CA ALA A 332 -3.47 -24.69 14.21
C ALA A 332 -2.39 -25.53 14.94
N ARG A 333 -2.39 -26.85 14.71
CA ARG A 333 -1.51 -27.83 15.37
C ARG A 333 -0.29 -28.25 14.53
N GLN A 334 -0.13 -27.72 13.31
CA GLN A 334 1.00 -28.06 12.46
C GLN A 334 2.00 -26.91 12.42
N ALA A 335 3.18 -27.14 13.00
CA ALA A 335 4.30 -26.20 12.96
C ALA A 335 4.66 -25.84 11.50
N GLY A 336 4.99 -24.58 11.23
CA GLY A 336 5.20 -24.03 9.88
C GLY A 336 3.91 -23.73 9.10
N ARG A 337 2.97 -24.68 8.99
CA ARG A 337 1.69 -24.46 8.29
C ARG A 337 0.77 -23.49 9.01
N ARG A 338 0.89 -23.36 10.34
CA ARG A 338 0.17 -22.35 11.11
C ARG A 338 0.47 -20.93 10.62
N GLN A 339 1.74 -20.57 10.41
CA GLN A 339 2.10 -19.22 9.97
C GLN A 339 1.63 -18.95 8.54
N ALA A 340 1.83 -19.92 7.63
CA ALA A 340 1.30 -19.84 6.27
C ALA A 340 -0.22 -19.64 6.25
N SER A 341 -0.97 -20.33 7.14
CA SER A 341 -2.43 -20.19 7.25
C SER A 341 -2.87 -18.80 7.72
N LEU A 342 -2.04 -18.08 8.50
CA LEU A 342 -2.30 -16.70 8.90
C LEU A 342 -2.17 -15.76 7.70
N ILE A 343 -1.07 -15.89 6.95
CA ILE A 343 -0.77 -15.12 5.73
C ILE A 343 -1.86 -15.37 4.67
N ASP A 344 -2.30 -16.62 4.49
CA ASP A 344 -3.42 -16.94 3.60
C ASP A 344 -4.71 -16.21 3.99
N GLY A 345 -5.02 -16.18 5.29
CA GLY A 345 -6.16 -15.46 5.83
C GLY A 345 -6.11 -13.96 5.56
N GLN A 346 -4.94 -13.35 5.77
CA GLN A 346 -4.68 -11.93 5.50
C GLN A 346 -4.84 -11.61 4.01
N ARG A 347 -4.31 -12.47 3.14
CA ARG A 347 -4.48 -12.37 1.68
C ARG A 347 -5.96 -12.37 1.27
N TRP A 348 -6.77 -13.28 1.80
CA TRP A 348 -8.19 -13.35 1.46
C TRP A 348 -8.97 -12.12 1.94
N LEU A 349 -8.64 -11.60 3.12
CA LEU A 349 -9.24 -10.35 3.62
C LEU A 349 -8.82 -9.15 2.76
N ALA A 350 -7.53 -9.01 2.45
CA ALA A 350 -7.02 -7.96 1.58
C ALA A 350 -7.72 -7.97 0.21
N GLN A 351 -7.92 -9.15 -0.40
CA GLN A 351 -8.67 -9.29 -1.65
C GLN A 351 -10.14 -8.85 -1.51
N ALA A 352 -10.81 -9.29 -0.44
CA ALA A 352 -12.20 -8.95 -0.18
C ALA A 352 -12.43 -7.47 0.13
N PHE A 353 -11.45 -6.81 0.75
CA PHE A 353 -11.46 -5.37 1.00
C PHE A 353 -11.11 -4.58 -0.27
N ALA A 354 -10.07 -4.98 -1.01
CA ALA A 354 -9.69 -4.35 -2.27
C ALA A 354 -10.84 -4.31 -3.28
N ALA A 355 -11.62 -5.39 -3.38
CA ALA A 355 -12.79 -5.46 -4.25
C ALA A 355 -13.91 -4.48 -3.89
N ARG A 356 -13.92 -3.94 -2.66
CA ARG A 356 -14.92 -2.97 -2.17
C ARG A 356 -14.42 -1.53 -2.22
N LEU A 357 -13.15 -1.31 -2.55
CA LEU A 357 -12.60 0.03 -2.59
C LEU A 357 -13.09 0.79 -3.82
N ALA A 358 -13.96 1.77 -3.60
CA ALA A 358 -14.37 2.75 -4.59
C ALA A 358 -13.25 3.70 -5.04
N PRO A 359 -13.38 4.33 -6.23
CA PRO A 359 -12.47 5.39 -6.69
C PRO A 359 -12.36 6.57 -5.72
N ALA A 360 -13.46 6.89 -5.01
CA ALA A 360 -13.52 7.98 -4.04
C ALA A 360 -12.66 7.74 -2.79
N HIS A 361 -12.22 6.50 -2.52
CA HIS A 361 -11.29 6.23 -1.42
C HIS A 361 -9.89 6.72 -1.79
N THR A 362 -9.58 7.96 -1.41
CA THR A 362 -8.30 8.63 -1.68
C THR A 362 -7.31 8.45 -0.54
N HIS A 363 -7.81 8.19 0.67
CA HIS A 363 -6.99 7.89 1.86
C HIS A 363 -7.33 6.50 2.39
N LEU A 364 -6.31 5.67 2.60
CA LEU A 364 -6.43 4.38 3.26
C LEU A 364 -5.70 4.40 4.61
N VAL A 365 -6.38 3.90 5.63
CA VAL A 365 -5.78 3.55 6.92
C VAL A 365 -5.74 2.04 7.01
N VAL A 366 -4.55 1.44 6.99
CA VAL A 366 -4.37 0.01 6.75
C VAL A 366 -3.55 -0.62 7.86
N GLU A 367 -4.03 -1.72 8.42
CA GLU A 367 -3.18 -2.55 9.28
C GLU A 367 -2.03 -3.19 8.50
N GLN A 368 -0.83 -3.11 9.05
CA GLN A 368 0.42 -3.57 8.42
C GLN A 368 0.30 -4.98 7.80
N SER A 369 -0.37 -5.91 8.47
CA SER A 369 -0.55 -7.29 8.02
C SER A 369 -1.24 -7.44 6.65
N LEU A 370 -2.02 -6.44 6.22
CA LEU A 370 -2.71 -6.43 4.94
C LEU A 370 -1.92 -5.75 3.82
N LEU A 371 -0.90 -4.95 4.17
CA LEU A 371 -0.13 -4.13 3.23
C LEU A 371 0.49 -4.91 2.06
N PRO A 372 1.26 -6.00 2.27
CA PRO A 372 1.93 -6.66 1.16
C PRO A 372 0.93 -7.23 0.14
N HIS A 373 -0.25 -7.67 0.62
CA HIS A 373 -1.30 -8.18 -0.25
C HIS A 373 -1.99 -7.07 -1.04
N LEU A 374 -2.27 -5.93 -0.41
CA LEU A 374 -2.85 -4.76 -1.08
C LEU A 374 -1.87 -4.13 -2.08
N GLN A 375 -0.57 -4.15 -1.78
CA GLN A 375 0.50 -3.73 -2.67
C GLN A 375 0.52 -4.58 -3.95
N ARG A 376 0.49 -5.91 -3.84
CA ARG A 376 0.41 -6.83 -4.99
C ARG A 376 -0.79 -6.58 -5.88
N LEU A 377 -1.92 -6.23 -5.26
CA LEU A 377 -3.17 -5.94 -5.97
C LEU A 377 -3.16 -4.57 -6.65
N GLY A 378 -2.15 -3.72 -6.40
CA GLY A 378 -2.12 -2.33 -6.83
C GLY A 378 -3.20 -1.46 -6.14
N ALA A 379 -3.79 -1.94 -5.05
CA ALA A 379 -4.91 -1.28 -4.37
C ALA A 379 -4.49 0.00 -3.62
N LEU A 380 -3.19 0.16 -3.38
CA LEU A 380 -2.59 1.31 -2.69
C LEU A 380 -2.21 2.45 -3.65
N ASP A 381 -2.02 2.16 -4.93
CA ASP A 381 -1.53 3.10 -5.94
C ASP A 381 -2.46 4.31 -6.05
N GLY A 382 -1.93 5.53 -6.11
CA GLY A 382 -2.79 6.73 -6.23
C GLY A 382 -3.52 7.13 -4.94
N ARG A 383 -3.24 6.49 -3.79
CA ARG A 383 -3.92 6.77 -2.53
C ARG A 383 -2.92 7.14 -1.44
N ARG A 384 -3.32 8.09 -0.60
CA ARG A 384 -2.58 8.41 0.62
C ARG A 384 -2.71 7.24 1.59
N LEU A 385 -1.61 6.90 2.28
CA LEU A 385 -1.55 5.71 3.14
C LEU A 385 -1.16 6.08 4.57
N THR A 386 -1.98 5.69 5.53
CA THR A 386 -1.63 5.61 6.95
C THR A 386 -1.52 4.14 7.35
N VAL A 387 -0.41 3.75 7.95
CA VAL A 387 -0.16 2.37 8.39
C VAL A 387 -0.35 2.24 9.89
N LEU A 388 -1.24 1.34 10.30
CA LEU A 388 -1.31 0.87 11.69
C LEU A 388 -0.27 -0.24 11.86
N ALA A 389 0.91 0.13 12.35
CA ALA A 389 2.07 -0.75 12.45
C ALA A 389 2.00 -1.56 13.75
N SER A 390 1.51 -2.80 13.64
CA SER A 390 1.26 -3.69 14.77
C SER A 390 2.45 -4.55 15.15
N ALA A 391 3.43 -4.73 14.25
CA ALA A 391 4.57 -5.62 14.44
C ALA A 391 5.82 -5.07 13.75
N LEU A 392 6.97 -5.69 14.01
CA LEU A 392 8.17 -5.41 13.21
C LEU A 392 7.94 -5.85 11.76
N PRO A 393 8.55 -5.17 10.77
CA PRO A 393 8.59 -5.65 9.40
C PRO A 393 9.10 -7.09 9.32
N MET A 394 8.62 -7.86 8.34
CA MET A 394 8.94 -9.28 8.22
C MET A 394 10.44 -9.54 8.10
N ALA A 395 11.17 -8.69 7.37
CA ALA A 395 12.63 -8.76 7.26
C ALA A 395 13.33 -8.65 8.62
N ASP A 396 12.88 -7.71 9.47
CA ASP A 396 13.46 -7.49 10.79
C ASP A 396 13.14 -8.66 11.74
N ILE A 397 11.95 -9.25 11.61
CA ILE A 397 11.57 -10.47 12.35
C ILE A 397 12.51 -11.62 11.97
N GLU A 398 12.72 -11.87 10.67
CA GLU A 398 13.60 -12.93 10.19
C GLU A 398 15.03 -12.72 10.67
N GLN A 399 15.57 -11.50 10.54
CA GLN A 399 16.92 -11.18 11.00
C GLN A 399 17.10 -11.45 12.50
N ARG A 400 16.13 -11.07 13.34
CA ARG A 400 16.19 -11.32 14.79
C ARG A 400 16.14 -12.81 15.11
N LEU A 401 15.30 -13.56 14.42
CA LEU A 401 15.17 -14.99 14.61
C LEU A 401 16.42 -15.74 14.13
N ASP A 402 17.07 -15.28 13.06
CA ASP A 402 18.34 -15.83 12.58
C ASP A 402 19.47 -15.60 13.59
N ALA A 403 19.58 -14.40 14.14
CA ALA A 403 20.53 -14.10 15.21
C ALA A 403 20.28 -14.98 16.45
N ALA A 404 19.02 -15.16 16.86
CA ALA A 404 18.67 -16.07 17.94
C ALA A 404 19.00 -17.54 17.61
N SER A 405 18.79 -17.96 16.36
CA SER A 405 19.09 -19.33 15.92
C SER A 405 20.59 -19.63 15.91
N GLN A 406 21.45 -18.64 15.69
CA GLN A 406 22.90 -18.83 15.83
C GLN A 406 23.30 -19.19 17.27
N ARG A 407 22.62 -18.62 18.27
CA ARG A 407 22.82 -18.95 19.68
C ARG A 407 22.22 -20.29 20.08
N TRP A 408 21.04 -20.60 19.53
CA TRP A 408 20.30 -21.83 19.83
C TRP A 408 20.02 -22.62 18.53
N PRO A 409 21.03 -23.22 17.89
CA PRO A 409 20.90 -23.81 16.56
C PRO A 409 19.98 -25.03 16.47
N GLY A 410 19.71 -25.69 17.61
CA GLY A 410 18.84 -26.86 17.68
C GLY A 410 17.35 -26.57 17.85
N ASP A 411 16.94 -25.30 18.03
CA ASP A 411 15.54 -24.98 18.32
C ASP A 411 14.74 -24.64 17.05
N ALA A 412 13.85 -25.56 16.66
CA ALA A 412 13.03 -25.41 15.45
C ALA A 412 12.10 -24.18 15.49
N THR A 413 11.73 -23.69 16.68
CA THR A 413 10.80 -22.56 16.84
C THR A 413 11.40 -21.20 16.48
N LEU A 414 12.71 -21.14 16.24
CA LEU A 414 13.43 -19.96 15.74
C LEU A 414 13.47 -19.93 14.20
N ARG A 415 13.17 -21.05 13.54
CA ARG A 415 13.17 -21.18 12.08
C ARG A 415 11.77 -21.27 11.49
N ASP A 416 10.72 -21.18 12.32
CA ASP A 416 9.33 -21.42 11.91
C ASP A 416 8.69 -20.23 11.19
N PHE A 417 9.21 -19.03 11.37
CA PHE A 417 8.81 -17.84 10.65
C PHE A 417 9.74 -17.59 9.47
N ARG A 418 9.27 -17.93 8.26
CA ARG A 418 9.90 -17.60 6.99
C ARG A 418 8.83 -17.15 6.02
N ALA A 419 8.80 -15.86 5.73
CA ALA A 419 7.92 -15.28 4.73
C ALA A 419 8.52 -15.50 3.34
N ASP A 420 7.66 -15.56 2.33
CA ASP A 420 8.12 -15.58 0.95
C ASP A 420 8.86 -14.26 0.62
N ALA A 421 10.03 -14.33 -0.01
CA ALA A 421 10.85 -13.15 -0.29
C ALA A 421 10.10 -12.09 -1.12
N SER A 422 9.18 -12.49 -1.99
CA SER A 422 8.35 -11.53 -2.71
C SER A 422 7.40 -10.80 -1.77
N LEU A 423 6.89 -11.46 -0.72
CA LEU A 423 5.96 -10.85 0.24
C LEU A 423 6.67 -9.83 1.13
N VAL A 424 7.90 -10.14 1.53
CA VAL A 424 8.78 -9.21 2.26
C VAL A 424 9.06 -7.96 1.42
N ARG A 425 9.36 -8.12 0.12
CA ARG A 425 9.53 -6.99 -0.80
C ARG A 425 8.27 -6.14 -0.93
N ASP A 426 7.10 -6.77 -1.04
CA ASP A 426 5.84 -6.03 -1.16
C ASP A 426 5.50 -5.26 0.13
N GLU A 427 5.81 -5.80 1.31
CA GLU A 427 5.68 -5.07 2.57
C GLU A 427 6.60 -3.85 2.59
N ALA A 428 7.89 -4.02 2.24
CA ALA A 428 8.85 -2.92 2.18
C ALA A 428 8.42 -1.82 1.20
N LEU A 429 7.93 -2.19 0.00
CA LEU A 429 7.42 -1.23 -0.99
C LEU A 429 6.16 -0.48 -0.51
N ALA A 430 5.33 -1.12 0.30
CA ALA A 430 4.13 -0.51 0.88
C ALA A 430 4.47 0.41 2.07
N LEU A 431 5.44 0.03 2.91
CA LEU A 431 5.92 0.87 4.01
C LEU A 431 6.65 2.11 3.51
N ALA A 432 7.50 1.97 2.48
CA ALA A 432 8.28 3.09 1.92
C ALA A 432 7.42 4.22 1.34
N ARG A 433 6.16 3.93 0.98
CA ARG A 433 5.18 4.91 0.46
C ARG A 433 4.20 5.42 1.51
N ALA A 434 4.31 4.96 2.76
CA ALA A 434 3.41 5.41 3.81
C ALA A 434 3.58 6.91 4.05
N ALA A 435 2.48 7.65 4.10
CA ALA A 435 2.49 9.07 4.48
C ALA A 435 2.54 9.22 6.02
N SER A 436 2.04 8.22 6.74
CA SER A 436 1.99 8.19 8.19
C SER A 436 2.07 6.75 8.71
N THR A 437 2.75 6.56 9.83
CA THR A 437 2.77 5.29 10.58
C THR A 437 2.31 5.54 12.02
N VAL A 438 1.51 4.63 12.55
CA VAL A 438 0.91 4.74 13.89
C VAL A 438 1.20 3.45 14.65
N THR A 439 1.81 3.55 15.82
CA THR A 439 2.10 2.37 16.65
C THR A 439 2.25 2.71 18.13
N PRO A 440 1.77 1.86 19.05
CA PRO A 440 2.13 1.96 20.46
C PRO A 440 3.51 1.34 20.77
N HIS A 441 4.06 0.54 19.86
CA HIS A 441 5.18 -0.34 20.14
C HIS A 441 6.52 0.33 19.86
N ALA A 442 7.32 0.57 20.91
CA ALA A 442 8.55 1.36 20.82
C ALA A 442 9.57 0.83 19.80
N ALA A 443 9.79 -0.48 19.76
CA ALA A 443 10.72 -1.08 18.79
C ALA A 443 10.18 -1.04 17.34
N VAL A 444 8.85 -1.03 17.16
CA VAL A 444 8.24 -0.90 15.83
C VAL A 444 8.35 0.55 15.37
N ALA A 445 8.11 1.51 16.25
CA ALA A 445 8.36 2.93 16.00
C ALA A 445 9.79 3.18 15.50
N GLN A 446 10.79 2.56 16.14
CA GLN A 446 12.19 2.64 15.68
C GLN A 446 12.39 2.00 14.29
N ALA A 447 11.81 0.82 14.04
CA ALA A 447 11.90 0.16 12.74
C ALA A 447 11.24 0.98 11.62
N MET A 448 10.10 1.63 11.90
CA MET A 448 9.41 2.49 10.93
C MET A 448 10.26 3.66 10.46
N ALA A 449 11.16 4.20 11.30
CA ALA A 449 12.09 5.25 10.88
C ALA A 449 13.03 4.81 9.75
N THR A 450 13.32 3.50 9.65
CA THR A 450 14.15 2.92 8.58
C THR A 450 13.31 2.52 7.37
N HIS A 451 12.19 1.85 7.59
CA HIS A 451 11.37 1.26 6.52
C HIS A 451 10.36 2.23 5.89
N ALA A 452 10.01 3.31 6.59
CA ALA A 452 9.09 4.35 6.15
C ALA A 452 9.68 5.75 6.43
N PRO A 453 10.85 6.10 5.86
CA PRO A 453 11.59 7.31 6.24
C PRO A 453 10.87 8.62 5.89
N GLN A 454 9.90 8.57 4.96
CA GLN A 454 9.08 9.72 4.56
C GLN A 454 7.78 9.84 5.36
N ALA A 455 7.46 8.84 6.18
CA ALA A 455 6.21 8.81 6.93
C ALA A 455 6.31 9.63 8.22
N THR A 456 5.25 10.35 8.56
CA THR A 456 5.12 10.89 9.92
C THR A 456 4.84 9.76 10.90
N LEU A 457 5.63 9.65 11.96
CA LEU A 457 5.48 8.62 12.97
C LEU A 457 4.67 9.15 14.16
N GLN A 458 3.53 8.52 14.44
CA GLN A 458 2.73 8.77 15.64
C GLN A 458 2.88 7.62 16.63
N ARG A 459 3.48 7.92 17.78
CA ARG A 459 3.57 6.99 18.90
C ARG A 459 2.29 7.08 19.74
N LEU A 460 1.65 5.94 19.98
CA LEU A 460 0.49 5.83 20.87
C LEU A 460 0.92 5.33 22.25
N ASP A 461 0.12 5.64 23.27
CA ASP A 461 0.27 5.00 24.58
C ASP A 461 -0.38 3.62 24.57
N TRP A 462 0.28 2.66 25.23
CA TRP A 462 -0.31 1.35 25.48
C TRP A 462 -1.57 1.47 26.33
N ALA A 463 -2.62 0.76 25.93
CA ALA A 463 -3.85 0.68 26.71
C ALA A 463 -3.70 -0.41 27.79
N LEU A 464 -3.71 0.02 29.05
CA LEU A 464 -3.71 -0.90 30.19
C LEU A 464 -5.12 -1.48 30.39
N PRO A 465 -5.26 -2.81 30.55
CA PRO A 465 -6.54 -3.44 30.85
C PRO A 465 -6.99 -3.10 32.28
N LEU A 466 -8.30 -3.13 32.54
CA LEU A 466 -8.84 -3.03 33.89
C LEU A 466 -8.61 -4.36 34.62
N VAL A 467 -7.77 -4.36 35.64
CA VAL A 467 -7.43 -5.53 36.46
C VAL A 467 -7.48 -5.13 37.93
N LYS A 468 -7.90 -6.06 38.80
CA LYS A 468 -7.76 -5.85 40.25
C LYS A 468 -6.27 -5.85 40.60
N THR A 469 -5.83 -4.84 41.35
CA THR A 469 -4.47 -4.79 41.89
C THR A 469 -4.20 -6.05 42.70
N THR A 470 -3.13 -6.75 42.36
CA THR A 470 -2.71 -7.95 43.08
C THR A 470 -1.64 -7.55 44.07
N HIS A 471 -1.93 -7.66 45.35
CA HIS A 471 -0.90 -7.62 46.39
C HIS A 471 -0.50 -9.05 46.71
N SER A 472 0.72 -9.43 46.32
CA SER A 472 1.31 -10.68 46.78
C SER A 472 2.06 -10.42 48.07
N ALA A 473 1.76 -11.18 49.13
CA ALA A 473 2.71 -11.32 50.23
C ALA A 473 4.03 -11.88 49.67
N ARG A 474 5.17 -11.40 50.17
CA ARG A 474 6.48 -11.96 49.81
C ARG A 474 6.51 -13.41 50.27
N GLN A 475 6.62 -14.33 49.31
CA GLN A 475 6.75 -15.76 49.55
C GLN A 475 8.13 -16.19 49.09
N GLU A 476 8.86 -16.91 49.95
CA GLU A 476 10.12 -17.55 49.61
C GLU A 476 9.88 -19.04 49.32
N PRO A 477 10.39 -19.59 48.20
CA PRO A 477 11.12 -18.89 47.13
C PRO A 477 10.18 -18.06 46.21
N PRO A 478 10.69 -16.97 45.59
CA PRO A 478 9.88 -16.05 44.77
C PRO A 478 9.27 -16.75 43.56
N LEU A 479 8.06 -16.34 43.19
CA LEU A 479 7.37 -16.86 41.99
C LEU A 479 7.65 -15.97 40.77
N VAL A 480 8.40 -16.51 39.82
CA VAL A 480 8.65 -15.92 38.50
C VAL A 480 7.57 -16.41 37.53
N VAL A 481 6.85 -15.49 36.89
CA VAL A 481 5.84 -15.83 35.89
C VAL A 481 6.34 -15.53 34.50
N PHE A 482 6.58 -16.57 33.70
CA PHE A 482 6.91 -16.45 32.29
C PHE A 482 5.64 -16.22 31.46
N ALA A 483 5.52 -15.02 30.89
CA ALA A 483 4.30 -14.52 30.26
C ALA A 483 4.15 -14.94 28.78
N ALA A 484 4.51 -16.17 28.43
CA ALA A 484 4.36 -16.72 27.09
C ALA A 484 4.49 -18.25 27.08
N SER A 485 3.99 -18.89 26.01
CA SER A 485 4.28 -20.30 25.74
C SER A 485 5.80 -20.53 25.71
N ALA A 486 6.25 -21.71 26.16
CA ALA A 486 7.67 -22.08 26.29
C ALA A 486 8.37 -22.32 24.94
N LEU A 487 8.51 -21.25 24.16
CA LEU A 487 9.12 -21.20 22.83
C LEU A 487 10.42 -20.39 22.88
N ALA A 488 11.44 -20.79 22.13
CA ALA A 488 12.71 -20.07 22.11
C ALA A 488 12.58 -18.64 21.58
N ARG A 489 11.73 -18.38 20.57
CA ARG A 489 11.47 -16.99 20.11
C ARG A 489 10.86 -16.07 21.18
N LYS A 490 10.26 -16.65 22.22
CA LYS A 490 9.70 -15.93 23.37
C LYS A 490 10.71 -15.81 24.53
N GLY A 491 11.94 -16.27 24.34
CA GLY A 491 13.01 -16.16 25.33
C GLY A 491 13.06 -17.31 26.34
N ALA A 492 12.40 -18.44 26.07
CA ALA A 492 12.30 -19.51 27.06
C ALA A 492 13.68 -20.13 27.40
N ARG A 493 14.60 -20.20 26.42
CA ARG A 493 15.97 -20.71 26.61
C ARG A 493 16.80 -19.75 27.46
N GLU A 494 16.70 -18.47 27.19
CA GLU A 494 17.35 -17.40 27.95
C GLU A 494 16.85 -17.38 29.40
N LEU A 495 15.54 -17.51 29.59
CA LEU A 495 14.96 -17.56 30.93
C LEU A 495 15.44 -18.80 31.70
N ALA A 496 15.43 -19.98 31.08
CA ALA A 496 15.93 -21.19 31.73
C ALA A 496 17.38 -21.02 32.21
N ALA A 497 18.26 -20.50 31.34
CA ALA A 497 19.63 -20.21 31.68
C ALA A 497 19.76 -19.14 32.78
N ALA A 498 18.94 -18.09 32.75
CA ALA A 498 18.95 -17.03 33.77
C ALA A 498 18.50 -17.55 35.14
N LEU A 499 17.58 -18.51 35.20
CA LEU A 499 17.09 -19.11 36.46
C LEU A 499 17.97 -20.24 36.99
N GLN A 500 18.93 -20.76 36.20
CA GLN A 500 19.75 -21.89 36.59
C GLN A 500 20.53 -21.62 37.90
N GLY A 501 20.29 -22.45 38.91
CA GLY A 501 20.94 -22.35 40.23
C GLY A 501 20.36 -21.26 41.14
N TRP A 502 19.28 -20.57 40.74
CA TRP A 502 18.59 -19.59 41.58
C TRP A 502 17.33 -20.21 42.22
N PRO A 503 17.20 -20.25 43.57
CA PRO A 503 16.02 -20.79 44.24
C PRO A 503 14.77 -19.94 43.93
N CYS A 504 13.95 -20.41 43.01
CA CYS A 504 12.72 -19.76 42.55
C CYS A 504 11.65 -20.79 42.18
N ARG A 505 10.39 -20.34 42.18
CA ARG A 505 9.27 -21.06 41.58
C ARG A 505 9.02 -20.46 40.21
N LEU A 506 8.75 -21.30 39.21
CA LEU A 506 8.46 -20.87 37.85
C LEU A 506 7.01 -21.20 37.49
N ARG A 507 6.27 -20.22 36.97
CA ARG A 507 4.99 -20.44 36.32
C ARG A 507 5.08 -20.07 34.84
N VAL A 508 4.71 -20.99 33.96
CA VAL A 508 4.72 -20.80 32.51
C VAL A 508 3.28 -20.66 32.02
N LEU A 509 2.97 -19.54 31.36
CA LEU A 509 1.66 -19.33 30.73
C LEU A 509 1.60 -19.90 29.31
N GLY A 510 0.48 -20.44 28.89
CA GLY A 510 0.30 -20.97 27.54
C GLY A 510 0.76 -22.42 27.38
N SER A 511 1.37 -22.74 26.23
CA SER A 511 1.76 -24.11 25.90
C SER A 511 3.11 -24.49 26.51
N PRO A 512 3.27 -25.72 27.05
CA PRO A 512 4.57 -26.22 27.48
C PRO A 512 5.52 -26.37 26.28
N SER A 513 6.81 -26.58 26.58
CA SER A 513 7.82 -26.83 25.55
C SER A 513 7.78 -28.30 25.14
N ASP A 514 8.12 -28.60 23.90
CA ASP A 514 8.35 -29.97 23.44
C ASP A 514 9.68 -30.53 23.98
N ASP A 515 10.58 -29.66 24.46
CA ASP A 515 11.83 -30.06 25.11
C ASP A 515 11.64 -30.24 26.62
N ALA A 516 11.53 -31.50 27.05
CA ALA A 516 11.38 -31.86 28.46
C ALA A 516 12.54 -31.40 29.35
N ARG A 517 13.71 -31.08 28.78
CA ARG A 517 14.89 -30.64 29.53
C ARG A 517 15.00 -29.14 29.66
N LEU A 518 14.10 -28.36 29.05
CA LEU A 518 14.18 -26.90 29.02
C LEU A 518 14.34 -26.30 30.41
N TRP A 519 13.60 -26.80 31.39
CA TRP A 519 13.57 -26.27 32.76
C TRP A 519 14.34 -27.13 33.77
N GLN A 520 15.27 -27.96 33.30
CA GLN A 520 16.03 -28.87 34.16
C GLN A 520 16.86 -28.10 35.20
N GLY A 521 16.63 -28.37 36.48
CA GLY A 521 17.28 -27.69 37.60
C GLY A 521 16.44 -26.60 38.27
N ILE A 522 15.19 -26.42 37.84
CA ILE A 522 14.19 -25.58 38.53
C ILE A 522 13.24 -26.50 39.31
N GLU A 523 13.17 -26.36 40.62
CA GLU A 523 12.49 -27.31 41.52
C GLU A 523 10.96 -27.31 41.39
N HIS A 524 10.36 -26.14 41.20
CA HIS A 524 8.91 -25.98 41.21
C HIS A 524 8.42 -25.28 39.94
N ILE A 525 7.83 -26.06 39.03
CA ILE A 525 7.32 -25.57 37.75
C ILE A 525 5.81 -25.81 37.65
N GLN A 526 5.05 -24.75 37.37
CA GLN A 526 3.61 -24.82 37.13
C GLN A 526 3.31 -24.36 35.70
N HIS A 527 2.61 -25.20 34.92
CA HIS A 527 2.07 -24.81 33.63
C HIS A 527 0.61 -24.37 33.78
N MET A 528 0.27 -23.20 33.25
CA MET A 528 -1.10 -22.67 33.27
C MET A 528 -1.52 -22.23 31.87
N ASN A 529 -2.78 -22.48 31.52
CA ASN A 529 -3.35 -21.89 30.32
C ASN A 529 -3.63 -20.38 30.55
N TRP A 530 -4.09 -19.69 29.51
CA TRP A 530 -4.44 -18.27 29.58
C TRP A 530 -5.75 -17.99 30.34
N GLN A 531 -6.45 -19.02 30.83
CA GLN A 531 -7.72 -18.92 31.53
C GLN A 531 -7.47 -18.99 33.05
N GLY A 532 -7.70 -17.88 33.77
CA GLY A 532 -7.56 -17.80 35.22
C GLY A 532 -6.72 -16.63 35.72
N ASP A 533 -6.30 -16.70 36.99
CA ASP A 533 -5.46 -15.70 37.64
C ASP A 533 -3.98 -16.11 37.59
N GLY A 534 -3.40 -16.09 36.39
CA GLY A 534 -1.99 -16.45 36.18
C GLY A 534 -0.99 -15.56 36.93
N LEU A 535 -1.43 -14.39 37.40
CA LEU A 535 -0.63 -13.42 38.15
C LEU A 535 -0.70 -13.63 39.67
N ALA A 536 -1.57 -14.50 40.16
CA ALA A 536 -1.74 -14.74 41.59
C ALA A 536 -0.42 -15.18 42.24
N GLY A 537 0.04 -14.42 43.24
CA GLY A 537 1.26 -14.70 43.98
C GLY A 537 2.55 -14.40 43.22
N ALA A 538 2.49 -13.77 42.04
CA ALA A 538 3.66 -13.44 41.24
C ALA A 538 4.53 -12.39 41.96
N ALA A 539 5.82 -12.70 42.11
CA ALA A 539 6.82 -11.72 42.55
C ALA A 539 7.28 -10.85 41.36
N VAL A 540 7.45 -11.45 40.19
CA VAL A 540 7.85 -10.78 38.96
C VAL A 540 7.24 -11.49 37.75
N VAL A 541 6.88 -10.71 36.73
CA VAL A 541 6.43 -11.22 35.43
C VAL A 541 7.53 -10.95 34.40
N VAL A 542 7.89 -11.97 33.62
CA VAL A 542 9.02 -11.92 32.71
C VAL A 542 8.67 -12.32 31.29
N LEU A 543 9.23 -11.61 30.31
CA LEU A 543 9.21 -11.99 28.89
C LEU A 543 10.46 -11.47 28.16
N PRO A 544 11.53 -12.29 28.08
CA PRO A 544 12.77 -11.93 27.40
C PRO A 544 12.72 -12.30 25.91
N ALA A 545 11.62 -11.93 25.24
CA ALA A 545 11.36 -12.35 23.86
C ALA A 545 12.39 -11.83 22.84
N HIS A 546 12.60 -12.58 21.76
CA HIS A 546 13.27 -12.06 20.57
C HIS A 546 12.30 -11.30 19.67
N VAL A 547 11.04 -11.77 19.64
CA VAL A 547 9.95 -11.17 18.87
C VAL A 547 8.64 -11.19 19.67
N GLU A 548 8.11 -10.00 19.93
CA GLU A 548 6.79 -9.77 20.50
C GLU A 548 6.14 -8.58 19.79
N HIS A 549 4.85 -8.66 19.52
CA HIS A 549 4.09 -7.62 18.82
C HIS A 549 2.85 -7.17 19.62
N ALA A 550 2.38 -8.02 20.55
CA ALA A 550 1.22 -7.75 21.38
C ALA A 550 1.49 -8.21 22.82
N PRO A 551 2.28 -7.46 23.61
CA PRO A 551 2.68 -7.82 24.98
C PRO A 551 1.54 -7.70 26.02
N ARG A 552 0.34 -8.23 25.71
CA ARG A 552 -0.88 -8.07 26.51
C ARG A 552 -0.77 -8.65 27.91
N ALA A 553 -0.05 -9.77 28.05
CA ALA A 553 0.21 -10.38 29.34
C ALA A 553 1.05 -9.49 30.25
N LEU A 554 2.05 -8.79 29.68
CA LEU A 554 2.87 -7.83 30.41
C LEU A 554 2.08 -6.58 30.78
N LEU A 555 1.28 -6.04 29.86
CA LEU A 555 0.40 -4.90 30.15
C LEU A 555 -0.62 -5.22 31.26
N ARG A 556 -1.09 -6.47 31.33
CA ARG A 556 -1.94 -6.95 32.42
C ARG A 556 -1.18 -6.99 33.75
N ALA A 557 0.09 -7.38 33.76
CA ALA A 557 0.94 -7.37 34.95
C ALA A 557 1.22 -5.95 35.44
N VAL A 558 1.55 -5.03 34.54
CA VAL A 558 1.69 -3.59 34.84
C VAL A 558 0.41 -3.04 35.45
N ALA A 559 -0.75 -3.32 34.83
CA ALA A 559 -2.05 -2.88 35.35
C ALA A 559 -2.39 -3.47 36.73
N ALA A 560 -1.89 -4.67 37.04
CA ALA A 560 -2.06 -5.32 38.33
C ALA A 560 -1.05 -4.84 39.40
N GLY A 561 -0.08 -4.00 39.02
CA GLY A 561 0.98 -3.50 39.90
C GLY A 561 2.12 -4.49 40.15
N VAL A 562 2.25 -5.54 39.33
CA VAL A 562 3.33 -6.53 39.45
C VAL A 562 4.55 -6.06 38.66
N PRO A 563 5.77 -6.09 39.24
CA PRO A 563 7.00 -5.77 38.51
C PRO A 563 7.16 -6.60 37.23
N VAL A 564 7.56 -5.94 36.14
CA VAL A 564 7.76 -6.58 34.85
C VAL A 564 9.22 -6.48 34.42
N VAL A 565 9.82 -7.61 34.03
CA VAL A 565 11.11 -7.65 33.34
C VAL A 565 10.87 -8.11 31.90
N ALA A 566 11.14 -7.23 30.93
CA ALA A 566 10.84 -7.51 29.52
C ALA A 566 12.04 -7.20 28.64
N SER A 567 12.19 -7.93 27.54
CA SER A 567 13.16 -7.49 26.53
C SER A 567 12.69 -6.21 25.83
N ARG A 568 13.63 -5.43 25.29
CA ARG A 568 13.33 -4.31 24.37
C ARG A 568 12.49 -4.73 23.14
N ALA A 569 12.51 -6.03 22.78
CA ALA A 569 11.68 -6.55 21.69
C ALA A 569 10.17 -6.53 22.01
N CYS A 570 9.79 -6.37 23.27
CA CYS A 570 8.39 -6.23 23.69
C CYS A 570 7.84 -4.80 23.50
N GLY A 571 8.69 -3.81 23.18
CA GLY A 571 8.24 -2.46 22.82
C GLY A 571 7.56 -1.67 23.93
N LEU A 572 7.90 -1.95 25.20
CA LEU A 572 7.31 -1.34 26.37
C LEU A 572 8.10 -0.15 26.92
N ALA A 573 9.09 0.36 26.18
CA ALA A 573 9.92 1.48 26.61
C ALA A 573 9.09 2.66 27.13
N GLY A 574 9.37 3.10 28.36
CA GLY A 574 8.66 4.20 29.02
C GLY A 574 7.35 3.81 29.73
N VAL A 575 6.93 2.54 29.70
CA VAL A 575 5.80 2.06 30.51
C VAL A 575 6.26 1.92 31.98
N PRO A 576 5.59 2.57 32.95
CA PRO A 576 5.95 2.46 34.37
C PRO A 576 5.89 1.02 34.88
N GLY A 577 6.84 0.65 35.75
CA GLY A 577 6.92 -0.70 36.33
C GLY A 577 7.53 -1.77 35.41
N VAL A 578 8.05 -1.37 34.24
CA VAL A 578 8.77 -2.25 33.31
C VAL A 578 10.28 -1.98 33.37
N HIS A 579 11.05 -3.02 33.63
CA HIS A 579 12.50 -3.03 33.48
C HIS A 579 12.89 -3.69 32.15
N GLU A 580 13.55 -2.95 31.26
CA GLU A 580 13.91 -3.43 29.93
C GLU A 580 15.33 -4.02 29.89
N VAL A 581 15.47 -5.20 29.28
CA VAL A 581 16.76 -5.86 29.01
C VAL A 581 17.00 -6.03 27.50
N ALA A 582 18.25 -6.20 27.09
CA ALA A 582 18.55 -6.53 25.71
C ALA A 582 18.08 -7.97 25.38
N PRO A 583 17.46 -8.21 24.21
CA PRO A 583 17.12 -9.58 23.79
C PRO A 583 18.37 -10.47 23.78
N GLY A 584 18.27 -11.65 24.37
CA GLY A 584 19.39 -12.59 24.48
C GLY A 584 20.37 -12.32 25.63
N ASP A 585 20.29 -11.19 26.34
CA ASP A 585 21.23 -10.91 27.45
C ASP A 585 20.81 -11.65 28.73
N ILE A 586 21.46 -12.79 29.00
CA ILE A 586 21.12 -13.68 30.11
C ILE A 586 21.53 -13.08 31.46
N ASP A 587 22.68 -12.42 31.51
CA ASP A 587 23.23 -11.88 32.77
C ASP A 587 22.44 -10.64 33.21
N ALA A 588 22.11 -9.76 32.25
CA ALA A 588 21.22 -8.64 32.52
C ALA A 588 19.82 -9.11 32.91
N LEU A 589 19.30 -10.15 32.25
CA LEU A 589 18.01 -10.76 32.59
C LEU A 589 17.99 -11.30 34.02
N ARG A 590 19.01 -12.08 34.42
CA ARG A 590 19.14 -12.62 35.78
C ARG A 590 19.17 -11.49 36.81
N THR A 591 20.03 -10.49 36.58
CA THR A 591 20.18 -9.34 37.49
C THR A 591 18.84 -8.61 37.65
N ALA A 592 18.17 -8.30 36.54
CA ALA A 592 16.88 -7.63 36.54
C ALA A 592 15.81 -8.41 37.31
N LEU A 593 15.74 -9.73 37.14
CA LEU A 593 14.80 -10.60 37.86
C LEU A 593 15.05 -10.58 39.37
N GLN A 594 16.31 -10.68 39.79
CA GLN A 594 16.67 -10.65 41.20
C GLN A 594 16.34 -9.28 41.82
N THR A 595 16.66 -8.19 41.16
CA THR A 595 16.32 -6.83 41.62
C THR A 595 14.80 -6.63 41.71
N ALA A 596 14.04 -7.09 40.71
CA ALA A 596 12.59 -6.95 40.69
C ALA A 596 11.89 -7.75 41.80
N CYS A 597 12.46 -8.88 42.24
CA CYS A 597 11.95 -9.66 43.36
C CYS A 597 12.28 -9.07 44.74
N LEU A 598 13.26 -8.14 44.82
CA LEU A 598 13.67 -7.47 46.06
C LEU A 598 12.92 -6.17 46.33
N ALA A 599 12.45 -5.50 45.27
CA ALA A 599 11.54 -4.35 45.32
C ALA A 599 10.16 -4.79 45.85
#